data_AF-A0A9D5BA70-F1
#
_entry.id   AF-A0A9D5BA70-F1
#
_cell.length_a   1.000
_cell.length_b   1.000
_cell.length_c   1.000
_cell.angle_alpha   90.00
_cell.angle_beta   90.00
_cell.angle_gamma   90.00
#
_symmetry.space_group_name_H-M   'P 1'
#
loop_
_entity.id
_entity.type
_entity.pdbx_description
1 polymer ?
#
loop_
_entity_poly.entity_id
_entity_poly.type
_entity_poly.pdbx_seq_one_letter_code
_entity_poly.pdbx_strand_id
1 'polypeptide(L)'
;MDPEFAKNIGKIVLLGGSFAVNGNVNPAAEANIFGDPDAADVVFTSGADVLAVGINVTHQVVLSGSDREKLASSKGKFAQYLTGILEVYFSYHCDAYNTNGVYLHDPTALLAAVDPSLVTCTEGAVRVQT
;
A
#
# COMPACT_ATOMS: atom_id res chain seq x y z
N MET A 1 9.08 22.84 12.61
CA MET A 1 8.37 21.56 12.77
C MET A 1 8.13 21.31 14.25
N ASP A 2 7.06 20.59 14.60
CA ASP A 2 6.71 20.22 15.98
C ASP A 2 7.47 18.95 16.41
N PRO A 3 8.41 19.02 17.38
CA PRO A 3 9.17 17.86 17.83
C PRO A 3 8.32 16.85 18.61
N GLU A 4 7.16 17.25 19.11
CA GLU A 4 6.27 16.38 19.88
C GLU A 4 5.25 15.64 18.98
N PHE A 5 5.21 15.95 17.68
CA PHE A 5 4.26 15.35 16.73
C PHE A 5 4.22 13.81 16.82
N ALA A 6 5.40 13.18 16.80
CA ALA A 6 5.53 11.72 16.84
C ALA A 6 4.96 11.10 18.14
N LYS A 7 4.98 11.84 19.25
CA LYS A 7 4.42 11.40 20.53
C LYS A 7 2.92 11.69 20.64
N ASN A 8 2.43 12.70 19.91
CA ASN A 8 1.05 13.16 19.98
C ASN A 8 0.12 12.44 18.99
N ILE A 9 0.66 11.94 17.88
CA ILE A 9 -0.11 11.16 16.90
C ILE A 9 -0.39 9.75 17.44
N GLY A 10 -1.63 9.27 17.27
CA GLY A 10 -2.00 7.95 17.77
C GLY A 10 -1.28 6.81 17.04
N LYS A 11 -1.34 6.80 15.71
CA LYS A 11 -0.68 5.80 14.86
C LYS A 11 -0.51 6.32 13.44
N ILE A 12 0.59 5.94 12.80
CA ILE A 12 0.84 6.16 11.38
C ILE A 12 0.71 4.80 10.68
N VAL A 13 -0.29 4.67 9.80
CA VAL A 13 -0.38 3.52 8.89
C VAL A 13 0.02 4.00 7.50
N LEU A 14 1.11 3.47 6.98
CA LEU A 14 1.67 3.89 5.70
C LEU A 14 1.70 2.72 4.70
N LEU A 15 1.35 3.02 3.45
CA LEU A 15 1.64 2.16 2.31
C LEU A 15 3.07 2.45 1.85
N GLY A 16 3.96 1.47 1.93
CA GLY A 16 5.30 1.64 1.39
C GLY A 16 6.29 0.57 1.82
N GLY A 17 7.32 0.41 0.99
CA GLY A 17 8.43 -0.51 1.22
C GLY A 17 8.21 -1.91 0.65
N SER A 18 9.32 -2.61 0.43
CA SER A 18 9.37 -3.97 -0.12
C SER A 18 10.19 -4.87 0.82
N PHE A 19 9.52 -5.49 1.79
CA PHE A 19 10.18 -6.29 2.82
C PHE A 19 10.42 -7.72 2.33
N ALA A 20 11.70 -8.09 2.13
CA ALA A 20 12.13 -9.40 1.63
C ALA A 20 11.54 -9.81 0.25
N VAL A 21 11.18 -8.83 -0.56
CA VAL A 21 10.67 -8.99 -1.93
C VAL A 21 11.27 -7.91 -2.83
N ASN A 22 11.16 -8.07 -4.16
CA ASN A 22 11.56 -7.02 -5.10
C ASN A 22 10.65 -5.79 -5.02
N GLY A 23 11.23 -4.63 -5.31
CA GLY A 23 10.51 -3.36 -5.51
C GLY A 23 9.65 -3.32 -6.78
N ASN A 24 8.86 -2.25 -6.93
CA ASN A 24 8.00 -2.01 -8.10
C ASN A 24 8.45 -0.82 -8.98
N VAL A 25 9.37 0.04 -8.51
CA VAL A 25 10.03 1.06 -9.35
C VAL A 25 11.30 0.50 -9.97
N ASN A 26 12.10 -0.17 -9.16
CA ASN A 26 13.25 -0.96 -9.57
C ASN A 26 13.31 -2.22 -8.70
N PRO A 27 14.20 -3.19 -8.97
CA PRO A 27 14.24 -4.43 -8.18
C PRO A 27 14.44 -4.25 -6.67
N ALA A 28 14.99 -3.12 -6.21
CA ALA A 28 15.27 -2.86 -4.80
C ALA A 28 14.24 -1.95 -4.10
N ALA A 29 13.51 -1.09 -4.83
CA ALA A 29 12.74 0.00 -4.25
C ALA A 29 11.26 0.01 -4.64
N GLU A 30 10.42 0.27 -3.64
CA GLU A 30 9.00 0.53 -3.77
C GLU A 30 8.74 2.02 -4.03
N ALA A 31 7.72 2.34 -4.82
CA ALA A 31 7.41 3.67 -5.34
C ALA A 31 7.31 4.80 -4.30
N ASN A 32 6.57 4.61 -3.21
CA ASN A 32 6.40 5.66 -2.21
C ASN A 32 7.70 5.93 -1.45
N ILE A 33 8.45 4.88 -1.11
CA ILE A 33 9.76 5.03 -0.45
C ILE A 33 10.80 5.61 -1.42
N PHE A 34 10.78 5.22 -2.69
CA PHE A 34 11.67 5.74 -3.72
C PHE A 34 11.41 7.23 -4.02
N GLY A 35 10.17 7.70 -3.84
CA GLY A 35 9.79 9.09 -4.07
C GLY A 35 10.51 10.07 -3.15
N ASP A 36 10.74 9.68 -1.88
CA ASP A 36 11.50 10.46 -0.90
C ASP A 36 12.09 9.54 0.20
N PRO A 37 13.27 8.93 -0.04
CA PRO A 37 13.87 7.99 0.91
C PRO A 37 14.33 8.67 2.21
N ASP A 38 14.74 9.94 2.17
CA ASP A 38 15.12 10.72 3.34
C ASP A 38 13.92 10.93 4.27
N ALA A 39 12.78 11.34 3.72
CA ALA A 39 11.55 11.51 4.50
C ALA A 39 11.06 10.16 5.07
N ALA A 40 11.17 9.08 4.30
CA ALA A 40 10.81 7.76 4.77
C ALA A 40 11.68 7.31 5.96
N ASP A 41 13.01 7.49 5.89
CA ASP A 41 13.90 7.16 7.02
C ASP A 41 13.56 7.98 8.27
N VAL A 42 13.21 9.27 8.10
CA VAL A 42 12.74 10.13 9.21
C VAL A 42 11.46 9.58 9.84
N VAL A 43 10.47 9.14 9.04
CA VAL A 43 9.23 8.55 9.59
C VAL A 43 9.52 7.26 10.36
N PHE A 44 10.30 6.34 9.77
CA PHE A 44 10.64 5.06 10.40
C PHE A 44 11.48 5.21 11.67
N THR A 45 12.24 6.31 11.79
CA THR A 45 13.08 6.60 12.96
C THR A 45 12.50 7.65 13.91
N SER A 46 11.28 8.14 13.64
CA SER A 46 10.65 9.23 14.39
C SER A 46 10.24 8.88 15.82
N GLY A 47 10.11 7.58 16.13
CA GLY A 47 9.58 7.08 17.40
C GLY A 47 8.05 7.07 17.50
N ALA A 48 7.33 7.40 16.42
CA ALA A 48 5.88 7.21 16.35
C ALA A 48 5.50 5.71 16.29
N ASP A 49 4.27 5.36 16.68
CA ASP A 49 3.70 4.03 16.36
C ASP A 49 3.44 3.96 14.85
N VAL A 50 4.29 3.20 14.14
CA VAL A 50 4.23 3.06 12.68
C VAL A 50 3.88 1.63 12.31
N LEU A 51 2.82 1.48 11.50
CA LEU A 51 2.51 0.26 10.77
C LEU A 51 2.80 0.45 9.28
N ALA A 52 3.83 -0.22 8.79
CA ALA A 52 4.14 -0.26 7.37
C ALA A 52 3.45 -1.43 6.68
N VAL A 53 2.67 -1.10 5.66
CA VAL A 53 2.03 -2.06 4.76
C VAL A 53 2.83 -2.05 3.46
N GLY A 54 3.81 -2.96 3.37
CA GLY A 54 4.68 -3.08 2.21
C GLY A 54 4.07 -3.92 1.09
N ILE A 55 4.69 -3.87 -0.09
CA ILE A 55 4.20 -4.59 -1.28
C ILE A 55 4.27 -6.11 -1.15
N ASN A 56 5.10 -6.64 -0.24
CA ASN A 56 5.06 -8.05 0.16
C ASN A 56 3.70 -8.48 0.72
N VAL A 57 2.91 -7.56 1.29
CA VAL A 57 1.54 -7.81 1.73
C VAL A 57 0.55 -7.47 0.63
N THR A 58 0.66 -6.28 0.04
CA THR A 58 -0.37 -5.79 -0.90
C THR A 58 -0.45 -6.58 -2.21
N HIS A 59 0.65 -7.21 -2.65
CA HIS A 59 0.61 -8.09 -3.82
C HIS A 59 -0.22 -9.36 -3.59
N GLN A 60 -0.54 -9.70 -2.35
CA GLN A 60 -1.43 -10.82 -2.01
C GLN A 60 -2.91 -10.43 -2.13
N VAL A 61 -3.24 -9.14 -2.17
CA VAL A 61 -4.61 -8.62 -2.23
C VAL A 61 -4.94 -8.19 -3.66
N VAL A 62 -5.52 -9.13 -4.40
CA VAL A 62 -5.82 -8.96 -5.83
C VAL A 62 -7.31 -8.74 -6.04
N LEU A 63 -7.66 -7.67 -6.75
CA LEU A 63 -9.00 -7.50 -7.32
C LEU A 63 -9.02 -8.15 -8.70
N SER A 64 -9.74 -9.26 -8.83
CA SER A 64 -9.83 -10.00 -10.09
C SER A 64 -10.81 -9.35 -11.07
N GLY A 65 -10.76 -9.74 -12.35
CA GLY A 65 -11.78 -9.34 -13.32
C GLY A 65 -13.20 -9.67 -12.86
N SER A 66 -13.39 -10.82 -12.21
CA SER A 66 -14.70 -11.22 -11.67
C SER A 66 -15.17 -10.30 -10.54
N ASP A 67 -14.25 -9.77 -9.73
CA ASP A 67 -14.60 -8.82 -8.67
C ASP A 67 -14.91 -7.44 -9.24
N ARG A 68 -14.22 -7.04 -10.32
CA ARG A 68 -14.55 -5.82 -11.08
C ARG A 68 -15.97 -5.89 -11.65
N GLU A 69 -16.38 -7.04 -12.18
CA GLU A 69 -17.74 -7.27 -12.69
C GLU A 69 -18.80 -7.23 -11.59
N LYS A 70 -18.51 -7.84 -10.43
CA LYS A 70 -19.38 -7.74 -9.23
C LYS A 70 -19.51 -6.30 -8.77
N LEU A 71 -18.41 -5.55 -8.72
CA LEU A 71 -18.41 -4.13 -8.36
C LEU A 71 -19.27 -3.33 -9.35
N ALA A 72 -19.06 -3.52 -10.65
CA ALA A 72 -19.81 -2.84 -11.72
C ALA A 72 -21.32 -3.14 -11.67
N SER A 73 -21.70 -4.36 -11.25
CA SER A 73 -23.10 -4.77 -11.11
C SER A 73 -23.73 -4.38 -9.77
N SER A 74 -22.95 -3.85 -8.83
CA SER A 74 -23.42 -3.51 -7.49
C SER A 74 -24.20 -2.20 -7.46
N LYS A 75 -25.02 -2.02 -6.42
CA LYS A 75 -25.72 -0.75 -6.12
C LYS A 75 -24.85 0.22 -5.29
N GLY A 76 -23.53 0.01 -5.27
CA GLY A 76 -22.60 0.85 -4.52
C GLY A 76 -22.56 2.27 -5.07
N LYS A 77 -22.61 3.28 -4.18
CA LYS A 77 -22.62 4.70 -4.55
C LYS A 77 -21.49 5.09 -5.51
N PHE A 78 -20.33 4.46 -5.38
CA PHE A 78 -19.12 4.75 -6.16
C PHE A 78 -18.76 3.67 -7.17
N ALA A 79 -19.62 2.65 -7.36
CA ALA A 79 -19.33 1.47 -8.16
C ALA A 79 -18.88 1.83 -9.60
N GLN A 80 -19.71 2.58 -10.33
CA GLN A 80 -19.41 2.96 -11.72
C GLN A 80 -18.16 3.82 -11.85
N TYR A 81 -17.94 4.73 -10.90
CA TYR A 81 -16.76 5.59 -10.87
C TYR A 81 -15.47 4.77 -10.69
N LEU A 82 -15.47 3.86 -9.70
CA LEU A 82 -14.34 2.98 -9.45
C LEU A 82 -14.11 2.00 -10.61
N THR A 83 -15.16 1.45 -11.20
CA THR A 83 -15.04 0.58 -12.38
C THR A 83 -14.37 1.29 -13.55
N GLY A 84 -14.68 2.57 -13.78
CA GLY A 84 -14.03 3.38 -14.83
C GLY A 84 -12.54 3.62 -14.58
N ILE A 85 -12.15 3.90 -13.33
CA ILE A 85 -10.72 4.04 -12.96
C ILE A 85 -9.99 2.70 -13.11
N LEU A 86 -10.61 1.62 -12.64
CA LEU A 86 -10.02 0.28 -12.67
C LEU A 86 -9.71 -0.19 -14.08
N GLU A 87 -10.48 0.23 -15.10
CA GLU A 87 -10.19 -0.15 -16.49
C GLU A 87 -8.77 0.21 -16.93
N VAL A 88 -8.32 1.44 -16.63
CA VAL A 88 -6.95 1.89 -16.92
C VAL A 88 -5.93 1.08 -16.11
N TYR A 89 -6.23 0.83 -14.84
CA TYR A 89 -5.30 0.16 -13.93
C TYR A 89 -5.12 -1.33 -14.26
N PHE A 90 -6.19 -1.99 -14.72
CA PHE A 90 -6.15 -3.36 -15.24
C PHE A 90 -5.29 -3.45 -16.51
N SER A 91 -5.43 -2.51 -17.44
CA SER A 91 -4.61 -2.47 -18.65
C SER A 91 -3.12 -2.40 -18.30
N TYR A 92 -2.76 -1.48 -17.40
CA TYR A 92 -1.37 -1.36 -16.93
C TYR A 92 -0.87 -2.66 -16.28
N HIS A 93 -1.66 -3.30 -15.43
CA HIS A 93 -1.24 -4.55 -14.78
C HIS A 93 -1.09 -5.71 -15.75
N CYS A 94 -1.96 -5.80 -16.75
CA CYS A 94 -1.83 -6.78 -17.82
C CYS A 94 -0.50 -6.58 -18.56
N ASP A 95 -0.15 -5.35 -18.92
CA ASP A 95 1.07 -5.06 -19.68
C ASP A 95 2.35 -5.20 -18.84
N ALA A 96 2.34 -4.71 -17.59
CA ALA A 96 3.52 -4.63 -16.74
C ALA A 96 3.82 -5.92 -15.97
N TYR A 97 2.78 -6.64 -15.54
CA TYR A 97 2.90 -7.82 -14.67
C TYR A 97 2.36 -9.11 -15.30
N ASN A 98 1.73 -9.03 -16.48
CA ASN A 98 1.07 -10.16 -17.14
C ASN A 98 0.03 -10.83 -16.22
N THR A 99 -0.72 -10.03 -15.45
CA THR A 99 -1.73 -10.49 -14.49
C THR A 99 -3.15 -10.15 -14.93
N ASN A 100 -4.10 -11.08 -14.70
CA ASN A 100 -5.53 -10.84 -14.91
C ASN A 100 -6.23 -10.28 -13.65
N GLY A 101 -5.71 -9.17 -13.15
CA GLY A 101 -6.12 -8.55 -11.89
C GLY A 101 -5.24 -7.35 -11.55
N VAL A 102 -5.63 -6.61 -10.52
CA VAL A 102 -4.86 -5.47 -9.99
C VAL A 102 -4.55 -5.66 -8.51
N TYR A 103 -3.37 -5.21 -8.09
CA TYR A 103 -3.01 -5.18 -6.67
C TYR A 103 -3.67 -3.98 -6.00
N LEU A 104 -4.37 -4.21 -4.89
CA LEU A 104 -5.04 -3.14 -4.13
C LEU A 104 -4.11 -2.56 -3.06
N HIS A 105 -3.09 -1.82 -3.47
CA HIS A 105 -2.09 -1.24 -2.56
C HIS A 105 -2.70 -0.37 -1.45
N ASP A 106 -3.25 0.79 -1.81
CA ASP A 106 -3.78 1.77 -0.87
C ASP A 106 -5.00 1.25 -0.08
N PRO A 107 -5.96 0.54 -0.70
CA PRO A 107 -7.06 -0.05 0.06
C PRO A 107 -6.58 -1.06 1.10
N THR A 108 -5.51 -1.81 0.85
CA THR A 108 -4.94 -2.74 1.84
C THR A 108 -4.39 -2.00 3.05
N ALA A 109 -3.69 -0.88 2.84
CA ALA A 109 -3.21 -0.05 3.95
C ALA A 109 -4.36 0.57 4.76
N LEU A 110 -5.41 1.03 4.08
CA LEU A 110 -6.62 1.52 4.75
C LEU A 110 -7.31 0.41 5.56
N LEU A 111 -7.43 -0.80 5.02
CA LEU A 111 -8.01 -1.94 5.73
C LEU A 111 -7.20 -2.27 6.99
N ALA A 112 -5.86 -2.26 6.92
CA ALA A 112 -5.00 -2.49 8.08
C ALA A 112 -5.14 -1.39 9.16
N ALA A 113 -5.48 -0.16 8.76
CA ALA A 113 -5.78 0.92 9.70
C ALA A 113 -7.15 0.77 10.38
N VAL A 114 -8.15 0.29 9.63
CA VAL A 114 -9.52 0.09 10.13
C VAL A 114 -9.61 -1.15 11.02
N ASP A 115 -9.03 -2.26 10.58
CA ASP A 115 -9.02 -3.53 11.30
C ASP A 115 -7.61 -4.16 11.24
N PRO A 116 -6.77 -3.89 12.24
CA PRO A 116 -5.41 -4.43 12.31
C PRO A 116 -5.37 -5.97 12.42
N SER A 117 -6.47 -6.64 12.77
CA SER A 117 -6.51 -8.10 12.88
C SER A 117 -6.44 -8.81 11.52
N LEU A 118 -6.65 -8.09 10.43
CA LEU A 118 -6.53 -8.59 9.05
C LEU A 118 -5.07 -8.82 8.63
N VAL A 119 -4.10 -8.33 9.39
CA VAL A 119 -2.67 -8.46 9.09
C VAL A 119 -1.91 -9.05 10.27
N THR A 120 -0.86 -9.82 9.98
CA THR A 120 0.12 -10.24 10.99
C THR A 120 1.34 -9.34 10.89
N CYS A 121 1.79 -8.81 12.03
CA CYS A 121 2.91 -7.88 12.09
C CYS A 121 4.16 -8.54 12.69
N THR A 122 5.32 -8.12 12.20
CA THR A 122 6.62 -8.39 12.81
C THR A 122 7.20 -7.07 13.28
N GLU A 123 7.59 -6.99 14.55
CA GLU A 123 8.20 -5.80 15.12
C GLU A 123 9.70 -5.76 14.86
N GLY A 124 10.23 -4.56 14.57
CA GLY A 124 11.65 -4.35 14.36
C GLY A 124 11.97 -2.93 13.93
N ALA A 125 13.25 -2.56 14.05
CA ALA A 125 13.72 -1.30 13.49
C ALA A 125 13.78 -1.40 11.96
N VAL A 126 13.26 -0.38 11.27
CA VAL A 126 13.32 -0.24 9.82
C VAL A 126 14.18 0.97 9.49
N ARG A 127 15.04 0.84 8.46
CA ARG A 127 15.87 1.91 7.92
C ARG A 127 15.71 1.95 6.41
N VAL A 128 15.88 3.13 5.82
CA VAL A 128 15.79 3.34 4.37
C VAL A 128 17.16 3.73 3.84
N GLN A 129 17.55 3.14 2.72
CA GLN A 129 18.74 3.58 1.99
C GLN A 129 18.42 4.88 1.26
N THR A 130 19.13 5.95 1.62
CA THR A 130 19.09 7.28 0.98
C THR A 130 20.14 7.40 -0.12
#